data_AF-A0A642C012-F1
#
_entry.id   AF-A0A642C012-F1
#
_cell.length_a   1.000
_cell.length_b   1.000
_cell.length_c   1.000
_cell.angle_alpha   90.00
_cell.angle_beta   90.00
_cell.angle_gamma   90.00
#
_symmetry.space_group_name_H-M   'P 1'
#
loop_
_entity.id
_entity.type
_entity.pdbx_description
1 polymer ?
#
loop_
_entity_poly.entity_id
_entity_poly.type
_entity_poly.pdbx_seq_one_letter_code
_entity_poly.pdbx_strand_id
1 'polypeptide(L)'
;TQQLAKQLFSPSVDNVMERLFQKPIEWVIAVQLERYYTKEEIINMYLNKFDFLYNAVGIQSAARVYFGKTPKTLKIEEAATLVGMCKNPSYFNPRRHNERTRGRRNTVLEQMQKAGYITQAECDSLKALPLTLHFSRMDHKEGLAPYFREYLRLFLTAKKPERKNYRGWQMQQFKEDSVAWETNPAYGWCNKNKKADGEFYNLYTDGLKIYTTIDSRMQKYAEDAVREHIGGYLQPAFFKEKRGKSYAPFSRDLRQGEVDTIFMHAMHQTDRYRAMKKAGASEKEIKAAFNEPVEMRVFSWGGAIDTTMSPLDSIRYHKSFLRTGFMSMDPRTGHVKAYVGGIDYNDFQYDMVNGGRRQIGSTIKPYLYSLAMIEGISPCDEMLHVQQRLTDENGRLWEPRNSNKKRIGEMVSVQWGLQNSDNWVTAWLMSQLSPCTFVRLLHSFGLKNEMDPVVSICLGTPDVSVGEMVSGYTTFANKGIRVEPLYVTRIEDPYGNTIANFNSQMSEVLTEDASYKMLHMLK
;
A
#
# COMPACT_ATOMS: atom_id res chain seq x y z
N THR A 1 -24.79 23.09 19.63
CA THR A 1 -23.48 23.68 20.02
C THR A 1 -22.77 22.92 21.13
N GLN A 2 -23.35 22.72 22.31
CA GLN A 2 -22.67 22.01 23.41
C GLN A 2 -22.17 20.60 23.03
N GLN A 3 -22.95 19.84 22.24
CA GLN A 3 -22.50 18.53 21.76
C GLN A 3 -21.31 18.60 20.79
N LEU A 4 -21.22 19.68 20.00
CA LEU A 4 -20.07 19.93 19.14
C LEU A 4 -18.84 20.32 19.97
N ALA A 5 -19.00 21.19 20.97
CA ALA A 5 -17.93 21.55 21.91
C ALA A 5 -17.34 20.31 22.60
N LYS A 6 -18.21 19.41 23.07
CA LYS A 6 -17.81 18.11 23.61
C LYS A 6 -17.01 17.26 22.61
N GLN A 7 -17.46 17.18 21.36
CA GLN A 7 -16.77 16.38 20.33
C GLN A 7 -15.41 16.95 19.93
N LEU A 8 -15.24 18.27 19.96
CA LEU A 8 -14.01 18.92 19.51
C LEU A 8 -12.94 18.98 20.60
N PHE A 9 -13.31 19.08 21.88
CA PHE A 9 -12.36 19.52 22.92
C PHE A 9 -12.37 18.68 24.21
N SER A 10 -13.13 17.59 24.29
CA SER A 10 -13.13 16.71 25.48
C SER A 10 -12.56 15.32 25.14
N PRO A 11 -11.38 14.94 25.65
CA PRO A 11 -10.84 13.60 25.48
C PRO A 11 -11.75 12.54 26.13
N SER A 12 -11.67 11.28 25.69
CA SER A 12 -12.43 10.18 26.27
C SER A 12 -11.95 9.89 27.70
N VAL A 13 -12.84 10.09 28.67
CA VAL A 13 -12.52 9.95 30.11
C VAL A 13 -13.23 8.75 30.72
N ASP A 14 -12.47 7.94 31.47
CA ASP A 14 -12.94 6.74 32.17
C ASP A 14 -13.57 7.05 33.54
N ASN A 15 -13.32 8.23 34.12
CA ASN A 15 -13.78 8.63 35.46
C ASN A 15 -14.94 9.64 35.48
N VAL A 16 -15.88 9.44 36.41
CA VAL A 16 -17.09 10.28 36.57
C VAL A 16 -16.77 11.68 37.12
N MET A 17 -15.79 11.81 38.02
CA MET A 17 -15.39 13.10 38.61
C MET A 17 -14.71 14.02 37.59
N GLU A 18 -13.83 13.48 36.75
CA GLU A 18 -13.17 14.25 35.67
C GLU A 18 -14.19 14.72 34.61
N ARG A 19 -15.23 13.94 34.34
CA ARG A 19 -16.32 14.33 33.44
C ARG A 19 -17.15 15.50 33.98
N LEU A 20 -17.24 15.67 35.30
CA LEU A 20 -17.93 16.80 35.92
C LEU A 20 -17.16 18.11 35.69
N PHE A 21 -15.83 18.08 35.75
CA PHE A 21 -14.97 19.25 35.50
C PHE A 21 -14.89 19.66 34.02
N GLN A 22 -15.22 18.78 33.08
CA GLN A 22 -15.28 19.11 31.64
C GLN A 22 -16.53 19.92 31.26
N LYS A 23 -17.65 19.76 31.98
CA LYS A 23 -18.92 20.39 31.64
C LYS A 23 -18.89 21.93 31.57
N PRO A 24 -18.27 22.64 32.53
CA PRO A 24 -18.10 24.08 32.45
C PRO A 24 -17.24 24.51 31.25
N ILE A 25 -16.19 23.75 30.92
CA ILE A 25 -15.32 24.00 29.77
C ILE A 25 -16.11 23.86 28.47
N GLU A 26 -16.91 22.80 28.32
CA GLU A 26 -17.82 22.62 27.18
C GLU A 26 -18.79 23.80 27.02
N TRP A 27 -19.29 24.38 28.11
CA TRP A 27 -20.17 25.56 28.07
C TRP A 27 -19.45 26.81 27.57
N VAL A 28 -18.25 27.09 28.09
CA VAL A 28 -17.44 28.23 27.64
C VAL A 28 -17.13 28.12 26.15
N ILE A 29 -16.69 26.94 25.71
CA ILE A 29 -16.40 26.68 24.29
C ILE A 29 -17.67 26.77 23.44
N ALA A 30 -18.81 26.28 23.92
CA ALA A 30 -20.08 26.42 23.21
C ALA A 30 -20.42 27.91 23.01
N VAL A 31 -20.29 28.75 24.03
CA VAL A 31 -20.52 30.20 23.90
C VAL A 31 -19.56 30.83 22.89
N GLN A 32 -18.29 30.43 22.89
CA GLN A 32 -17.33 30.90 21.89
C GLN A 32 -17.72 30.46 20.47
N LEU A 33 -18.11 29.20 20.28
CA LEU A 33 -18.58 28.70 18.98
C LEU A 33 -19.81 29.48 18.48
N GLU A 34 -20.78 29.79 19.35
CA GLU A 34 -21.95 30.60 18.94
C GLU A 34 -21.64 32.07 18.68
N ARG A 35 -20.55 32.61 19.22
CA ARG A 35 -20.10 33.98 18.92
C ARG A 35 -19.43 34.09 17.56
N TYR A 36 -18.74 33.04 17.11
CA TYR A 36 -17.93 33.07 15.89
C TYR A 36 -18.58 32.35 14.70
N TYR A 37 -19.56 31.48 14.93
CA TYR A 37 -20.19 30.68 13.89
C TYR A 37 -21.72 30.78 13.94
N THR A 38 -22.32 30.78 12.76
CA THR A 38 -23.78 30.70 12.58
C THR A 38 -24.32 29.34 13.01
N LYS A 39 -25.64 29.26 13.24
CA LYS A 39 -26.30 27.99 13.61
C LYS A 39 -26.14 26.94 12.50
N GLU A 40 -26.13 27.35 11.24
CA GLU A 40 -25.91 26.47 10.07
C GLU A 40 -24.49 25.91 10.04
N GLU A 41 -23.48 26.73 10.29
CA GLU A 41 -22.08 26.27 10.37
C GLU A 41 -21.89 25.31 11.55
N ILE A 42 -22.51 25.60 12.70
CA ILE A 42 -22.44 24.73 13.88
C ILE A 42 -23.05 23.35 13.63
N ILE A 43 -24.22 23.27 12.99
CA ILE A 43 -24.84 21.97 12.69
C ILE A 43 -24.04 21.23 11.61
N ASN A 44 -23.51 21.93 10.62
CA ASN A 44 -22.64 21.34 9.60
C ASN A 44 -21.37 20.74 10.21
N MET A 45 -20.68 21.47 11.09
CA MET A 45 -19.51 20.98 11.82
C MET A 45 -19.86 19.74 12.65
N TYR A 46 -20.97 19.78 13.39
CA TYR A 46 -21.41 18.65 14.21
C TYR A 46 -21.69 17.40 13.37
N LEU A 47 -22.48 17.53 12.31
CA LEU A 47 -22.86 16.41 11.47
C LEU A 47 -21.67 15.84 10.69
N ASN A 48 -20.65 16.64 10.36
CA ASN A 48 -19.43 16.16 9.71
C ASN A 48 -18.42 15.53 10.68
N LYS A 49 -18.47 15.85 11.98
CA LYS A 49 -17.57 15.26 12.99
C LYS A 49 -18.15 14.00 13.65
N PHE A 50 -19.48 13.87 13.70
CA PHE A 50 -20.14 12.78 14.41
C PHE A 50 -19.78 11.40 13.83
N ASP A 51 -19.41 10.44 14.68
CA ASP A 51 -19.09 9.06 14.30
C ASP A 51 -20.36 8.19 14.32
N PHE A 52 -20.79 7.71 13.15
CA PHE A 52 -21.95 6.82 13.00
C PHE A 52 -21.58 5.33 13.03
N LEU A 53 -20.37 4.98 13.49
CA LEU A 53 -19.77 3.64 13.49
C LEU A 53 -19.47 3.09 12.09
N TYR A 54 -18.76 1.97 12.01
CA TYR A 54 -18.36 1.32 10.75
C TYR A 54 -17.58 2.26 9.81
N ASN A 55 -16.70 3.08 10.38
CA ASN A 55 -15.90 4.11 9.67
C ASN A 55 -16.76 5.19 8.98
N ALA A 56 -18.05 5.30 9.34
CA ALA A 56 -18.94 6.34 8.85
C ALA A 56 -18.81 7.62 9.67
N VAL A 57 -17.64 8.26 9.64
CA VAL A 57 -17.45 9.57 10.29
C VAL A 57 -18.01 10.65 9.38
N GLY A 58 -18.98 11.40 9.91
CA GLY A 58 -19.70 12.44 9.19
C GLY A 58 -20.94 11.97 8.44
N ILE A 59 -21.90 12.87 8.23
CA ILE A 59 -23.21 12.57 7.64
C ILE A 59 -23.12 12.09 6.19
N GLN A 60 -22.17 12.62 5.41
CA GLN A 60 -21.89 12.16 4.05
C GLN A 60 -21.50 10.68 4.03
N SER A 61 -20.61 10.29 4.94
CA SER A 61 -20.13 8.92 5.09
C SER A 61 -21.24 8.00 5.58
N ALA A 62 -22.04 8.45 6.54
CA ALA A 62 -23.18 7.69 7.08
C ALA A 62 -24.27 7.44 6.03
N ALA A 63 -24.60 8.44 5.21
CA ALA A 63 -25.56 8.31 4.12
C ALA A 63 -25.13 7.22 3.12
N ARG A 64 -23.84 7.16 2.78
CA ARG A 64 -23.27 6.11 1.93
C ARG A 64 -23.29 4.75 2.61
N VAL A 65 -22.85 4.67 3.86
CA VAL A 65 -22.69 3.39 4.57
C VAL A 65 -24.01 2.71 4.86
N TYR A 66 -25.03 3.46 5.28
CA TYR A 66 -26.31 2.88 5.70
C TYR A 66 -27.35 2.79 4.58
N PHE A 67 -27.27 3.67 3.58
CA PHE A 67 -28.29 3.81 2.54
C PHE A 67 -27.75 3.85 1.11
N GLY A 68 -26.43 3.78 0.88
CA GLY A 68 -25.84 3.86 -0.46
C GLY A 68 -26.07 5.21 -1.16
N LYS A 69 -26.32 6.29 -0.41
CA LYS A 69 -26.78 7.59 -0.92
C LYS A 69 -25.87 8.75 -0.50
N THR A 70 -26.10 9.91 -1.12
CA THR A 70 -25.56 11.19 -0.62
C THR A 70 -26.59 11.90 0.26
N PRO A 71 -26.19 12.81 1.17
CA PRO A 71 -27.11 13.57 2.02
C PRO A 71 -28.22 14.27 1.23
N LYS A 72 -27.89 14.84 0.06
CA LYS A 72 -28.86 15.52 -0.82
C LYS A 72 -29.94 14.58 -1.38
N THR A 73 -29.65 13.28 -1.47
CA THR A 73 -30.53 12.26 -2.06
C THR A 73 -31.24 11.39 -1.02
N LEU A 74 -31.05 11.67 0.28
CA LEU A 74 -31.72 10.94 1.35
C LEU A 74 -33.22 11.27 1.36
N LYS A 75 -34.04 10.24 1.59
CA LYS A 75 -35.45 10.42 1.89
C LYS A 75 -35.65 10.83 3.35
N ILE A 76 -36.84 11.32 3.69
CA ILE A 76 -37.15 11.86 5.02
C ILE A 76 -36.95 10.78 6.10
N GLU A 77 -37.41 9.56 5.87
CA GLU A 77 -37.27 8.44 6.81
C GLU A 77 -35.82 7.98 7.01
N GLU A 78 -35.00 8.10 5.97
CA GLU A 78 -33.56 7.78 6.00
C GLU A 78 -32.80 8.86 6.77
N ALA A 79 -33.09 10.15 6.50
CA ALA A 79 -32.55 11.28 7.23
C ALA A 79 -32.94 11.22 8.72
N ALA A 80 -34.22 10.94 9.02
CA ALA A 80 -34.71 10.78 10.38
C ALA A 80 -34.02 9.62 11.14
N THR A 81 -33.64 8.56 10.42
CA THR A 81 -32.85 7.46 10.99
C THR A 81 -31.45 7.92 11.40
N LEU A 82 -30.72 8.60 10.51
CA LEU A 82 -29.38 9.12 10.82
C LEU A 82 -29.42 10.13 11.97
N VAL A 83 -30.37 11.07 11.96
CA VAL A 83 -30.56 12.03 13.06
C VAL A 83 -30.92 11.31 14.37
N GLY A 84 -31.70 10.23 14.29
CA GLY A 84 -32.01 9.36 15.43
C GLY A 84 -30.75 8.74 16.06
N MET A 85 -29.80 8.34 15.22
CA MET A 85 -28.50 7.77 15.64
C MET A 85 -27.62 8.78 16.38
N CYS A 86 -27.75 10.09 16.13
CA CYS A 86 -26.98 11.12 16.83
C CYS A 86 -27.16 11.07 18.37
N LYS A 87 -28.27 10.49 18.86
CA LYS A 87 -28.46 10.25 20.30
C LYS A 87 -27.50 9.21 20.86
N ASN A 88 -27.32 8.10 20.15
CA ASN A 88 -26.37 7.04 20.48
C ASN A 88 -26.26 6.07 19.27
N PRO A 89 -25.15 6.10 18.50
CA PRO A 89 -25.03 5.38 17.23
C PRO A 89 -24.82 3.89 17.41
N SER A 90 -24.37 3.45 18.60
CA SER A 90 -24.23 2.03 18.95
C SER A 90 -25.57 1.43 19.37
N TYR A 91 -26.31 2.16 20.23
CA TYR A 91 -27.59 1.68 20.76
C TYR A 91 -28.72 1.72 19.74
N PHE A 92 -28.75 2.76 18.89
CA PHE A 92 -29.70 2.92 17.79
C PHE A 92 -29.07 2.58 16.44
N ASN A 93 -28.26 1.52 16.40
CA ASN A 93 -27.68 1.07 15.15
C ASN A 93 -28.69 0.23 14.35
N PRO A 94 -29.10 0.62 13.13
CA PRO A 94 -30.16 -0.08 12.40
C PRO A 94 -29.73 -1.45 11.89
N ARG A 95 -28.41 -1.71 11.76
CA ARG A 95 -27.88 -3.01 11.36
C ARG A 95 -27.94 -4.03 12.50
N ARG A 96 -27.67 -3.60 13.74
CA ARG A 96 -27.69 -4.48 14.93
C ARG A 96 -29.08 -4.54 15.59
N HIS A 97 -29.81 -3.44 15.56
CA HIS A 97 -31.03 -3.23 16.32
C HIS A 97 -32.07 -2.50 15.46
N ASN A 98 -32.53 -3.15 14.38
CA ASN A 98 -33.43 -2.54 13.39
C ASN A 98 -34.71 -1.99 14.04
N GLU A 99 -35.45 -2.83 14.78
CA GLU A 99 -36.73 -2.44 15.42
C GLU A 99 -36.59 -1.25 16.39
N ARG A 100 -35.56 -1.29 17.24
CA ARG A 100 -35.27 -0.19 18.16
C ARG A 100 -34.94 1.10 17.42
N THR A 101 -34.17 0.98 16.35
CA THR A 101 -33.77 2.13 15.54
C THR A 101 -34.96 2.71 14.78
N ARG A 102 -35.86 1.85 14.30
CA ARG A 102 -37.15 2.24 13.72
C ARG A 102 -38.00 3.02 14.73
N GLY A 103 -38.11 2.56 15.97
CA GLY A 103 -38.78 3.32 17.03
C GLY A 103 -38.16 4.72 17.22
N ARG A 104 -36.82 4.80 17.21
CA ARG A 104 -36.11 6.09 17.35
C ARG A 104 -36.30 7.02 16.16
N ARG A 105 -36.27 6.50 14.93
CA ARG A 105 -36.60 7.22 13.70
C ARG A 105 -38.01 7.80 13.80
N ASN A 106 -38.97 7.01 14.26
CA ASN A 106 -40.36 7.45 14.42
C ASN A 106 -40.49 8.59 15.43
N THR A 107 -39.70 8.58 16.53
CA THR A 107 -39.62 9.74 17.44
C THR A 107 -39.13 11.00 16.72
N VAL A 108 -38.15 10.89 15.80
CA VAL A 108 -37.66 12.04 15.03
C VAL A 108 -38.75 12.57 14.10
N LEU A 109 -39.48 11.70 13.40
CA LEU A 109 -40.62 12.07 12.55
C LEU A 109 -41.71 12.81 13.35
N GLU A 110 -42.04 12.34 14.55
CA GLU A 110 -42.99 13.02 15.43
C GLU A 110 -42.52 14.42 15.84
N GLN A 111 -41.21 14.61 16.08
CA GLN A 111 -40.67 15.93 16.36
C GLN A 111 -40.72 16.84 15.12
N MET A 112 -40.48 16.31 13.92
CA MET A 112 -40.62 17.05 12.67
C MET A 112 -42.06 17.49 12.44
N GLN A 113 -43.03 16.62 12.73
CA GLN A 113 -44.46 16.94 12.65
C GLN A 113 -44.84 18.04 13.65
N LYS A 114 -44.42 17.93 14.92
CA LYS A 114 -44.68 18.95 15.96
C LYS A 114 -44.07 20.31 15.61
N ALA A 115 -42.93 20.31 14.93
CA ALA A 115 -42.26 21.52 14.48
C ALA A 115 -42.79 22.05 13.12
N GLY A 116 -43.78 21.39 12.51
CA GLY A 116 -44.44 21.85 11.29
C GLY A 116 -43.69 21.56 9.98
N TYR A 117 -42.65 20.70 9.99
CA TYR A 117 -41.90 20.35 8.78
C TYR A 117 -42.58 19.28 7.92
N ILE A 118 -43.49 18.49 8.50
CA ILE A 118 -44.30 17.48 7.81
C ILE A 118 -45.72 17.49 8.39
N THR A 119 -46.70 17.07 7.60
CA THR A 119 -48.09 16.90 8.02
C THR A 119 -48.28 15.66 8.90
N GLN A 120 -49.41 15.59 9.61
CA GLN A 120 -49.76 14.39 10.39
C GLN A 120 -49.90 13.15 9.49
N ALA A 121 -50.55 13.30 8.33
CA ALA A 121 -50.73 12.21 7.37
C ALA A 121 -49.39 11.68 6.83
N GLU A 122 -48.45 12.57 6.50
CA GLU A 122 -47.10 12.18 6.09
C GLU A 122 -46.35 11.48 7.23
N CYS A 123 -46.44 11.98 8.46
CA CYS A 123 -45.82 11.36 9.62
C CYS A 123 -46.32 9.92 9.82
N ASP A 124 -47.63 9.71 9.80
CA ASP A 124 -48.23 8.38 9.97
C ASP A 124 -47.83 7.43 8.83
N SER A 125 -47.82 7.92 7.58
CA SER A 125 -47.34 7.17 6.42
C SER A 125 -45.87 6.77 6.55
N LEU A 126 -45.00 7.70 6.94
CA LEU A 126 -43.57 7.45 7.08
C LEU A 126 -43.25 6.50 8.25
N LYS A 127 -44.03 6.55 9.33
CA LYS A 127 -43.88 5.64 10.48
C LYS A 127 -44.21 4.19 10.12
N ALA A 128 -45.15 3.98 9.21
CA ALA A 128 -45.53 2.66 8.72
C ALA A 128 -44.46 2.01 7.83
N LEU A 129 -43.57 2.80 7.21
CA LEU A 129 -42.52 2.26 6.35
C LEU A 129 -41.52 1.38 7.12
N PRO A 130 -41.15 0.21 6.56
CA PRO A 130 -40.08 -0.61 7.14
C PRO A 130 -38.75 0.14 7.09
N LEU A 131 -37.84 -0.17 8.01
CA LEU A 131 -36.48 0.36 7.98
C LEU A 131 -35.59 -0.55 7.14
N THR A 132 -35.50 -0.26 5.85
CA THR A 132 -34.64 -0.98 4.91
C THR A 132 -33.28 -0.31 4.83
N LEU A 133 -32.20 -1.10 4.89
CA LEU A 133 -30.84 -0.63 4.74
C LEU A 133 -30.25 -1.10 3.42
N HIS A 134 -29.47 -0.24 2.79
CA HIS A 134 -28.49 -0.61 1.77
C HIS A 134 -27.11 -0.51 2.40
N PHE A 135 -26.85 -1.41 3.34
CA PHE A 135 -25.67 -1.31 4.19
C PHE A 135 -24.42 -1.81 3.46
N SER A 136 -23.48 -0.91 3.19
CA SER A 136 -22.14 -1.21 2.70
C SER A 136 -21.13 -0.61 3.66
N ARG A 137 -20.22 -1.42 4.24
CA ARG A 137 -19.12 -0.84 5.01
C ARG A 137 -18.28 -0.01 4.06
N MET A 138 -17.93 1.22 4.43
CA MET A 138 -16.79 1.86 3.78
C MET A 138 -15.54 1.17 4.30
N ASP A 139 -15.10 0.16 3.56
CA ASP A 139 -13.79 -0.41 3.77
C ASP A 139 -12.77 0.39 2.97
N HIS A 140 -11.67 0.79 3.61
CA HIS A 140 -10.56 1.44 2.91
C HIS A 140 -9.91 0.51 1.87
N LYS A 141 -10.22 -0.80 1.94
CA LYS A 141 -9.82 -1.83 0.97
C LYS A 141 -10.64 -1.82 -0.32
N GLU A 142 -11.81 -1.19 -0.35
CA GLU A 142 -12.67 -1.14 -1.53
C GLU A 142 -12.36 0.07 -2.44
N GLY A 143 -12.56 -0.09 -3.75
CA GLY A 143 -12.31 0.91 -4.77
C GLY A 143 -10.93 0.78 -5.44
N LEU A 144 -10.61 1.70 -6.35
CA LEU A 144 -9.36 1.69 -7.12
C LEU A 144 -8.13 1.93 -6.21
N ALA A 145 -7.01 1.33 -6.62
CA ALA A 145 -5.69 1.51 -6.03
C ALA A 145 -5.61 1.24 -4.51
N PRO A 146 -6.15 0.12 -3.98
CA PRO A 146 -6.18 -0.12 -2.53
C PRO A 146 -4.77 -0.21 -1.93
N TYR A 147 -3.82 -0.86 -2.63
CA TYR A 147 -2.41 -0.90 -2.23
C TYR A 147 -1.77 0.47 -2.18
N PHE A 148 -2.02 1.32 -3.18
CA PHE A 148 -1.49 2.68 -3.23
C PHE A 148 -2.04 3.54 -2.09
N ARG A 149 -3.35 3.44 -1.81
CA ARG A 149 -4.00 4.17 -0.72
C ARG A 149 -3.46 3.73 0.64
N GLU A 150 -3.24 2.43 0.84
CA GLU A 150 -2.59 1.95 2.06
C GLU A 150 -1.14 2.43 2.15
N TYR A 151 -0.38 2.32 1.06
CA TYR A 151 0.99 2.81 1.01
C TYR A 151 1.04 4.30 1.37
N LEU A 152 0.17 5.14 0.80
CA LEU A 152 0.05 6.55 1.13
C LEU A 152 -0.32 6.78 2.60
N ARG A 153 -1.24 5.98 3.15
CA ARG A 153 -1.63 6.06 4.56
C ARG A 153 -0.42 5.84 5.46
N LEU A 154 0.35 4.77 5.21
CA LEU A 154 1.58 4.46 5.94
C LEU A 154 2.66 5.53 5.72
N PHE A 155 2.83 5.99 4.49
CA PHE A 155 3.80 7.00 4.08
C PHE A 155 3.56 8.35 4.75
N LEU A 156 2.34 8.89 4.72
CA LEU A 156 2.00 10.20 5.31
C LEU A 156 1.93 10.16 6.84
N THR A 157 1.57 9.01 7.42
CA THR A 157 1.45 8.83 8.88
C THR A 157 2.63 8.09 9.51
N ALA A 158 3.74 7.93 8.76
CA ALA A 158 4.97 7.39 9.29
C ALA A 158 5.39 8.19 10.54
N LYS A 159 5.85 7.48 11.56
CA LYS A 159 6.37 8.10 12.79
C LYS A 159 7.86 8.33 12.66
N LYS A 160 8.41 9.23 13.47
CA LYS A 160 9.86 9.41 13.57
C LYS A 160 10.51 8.04 13.84
N PRO A 161 11.42 7.57 12.99
CA PRO A 161 12.06 6.28 13.18
C PRO A 161 12.90 6.29 14.45
N GLU A 162 12.67 5.30 15.32
CA GLU A 162 13.47 5.09 16.52
C GLU A 162 13.97 3.64 16.52
N ARG A 163 15.28 3.44 16.69
CA ARG A 163 15.93 2.13 16.59
C ARG A 163 15.23 1.03 17.41
N LYS A 164 14.68 1.36 18.59
CA LYS A 164 13.98 0.44 19.49
C LYS A 164 12.69 -0.17 18.89
N ASN A 165 12.10 0.50 17.91
CA ASN A 165 10.86 0.06 17.25
C ASN A 165 11.12 -0.92 16.08
N TYR A 166 12.38 -1.16 15.73
CA TYR A 166 12.77 -2.04 14.63
C TYR A 166 13.44 -3.29 15.17
N ARG A 167 13.08 -4.45 14.62
CA ARG A 167 13.78 -5.71 14.93
C ARG A 167 15.19 -5.67 14.33
N GLY A 168 16.11 -6.51 14.84
CA GLY A 168 17.50 -6.56 14.36
C GLY A 168 17.63 -6.74 12.84
N TRP A 169 16.80 -7.62 12.26
CA TRP A 169 16.74 -7.87 10.82
C TRP A 169 16.07 -6.75 10.00
N GLN A 170 15.48 -5.75 10.64
CA GLN A 170 14.86 -4.58 9.99
C GLN A 170 15.78 -3.36 10.00
N MET A 171 17.09 -3.53 10.23
CA MET A 171 18.02 -2.41 10.29
C MET A 171 18.06 -1.61 8.99
N GLN A 172 17.98 -2.29 7.84
CA GLN A 172 17.93 -1.64 6.54
C GLN A 172 16.69 -0.74 6.41
N GLN A 173 15.52 -1.25 6.78
CA GLN A 173 14.28 -0.46 6.83
C GLN A 173 14.44 0.76 7.76
N PHE A 174 15.06 0.58 8.93
CA PHE A 174 15.32 1.70 9.84
C PHE A 174 16.19 2.79 9.19
N LYS A 175 17.27 2.41 8.49
CA LYS A 175 18.12 3.36 7.76
C LYS A 175 17.30 4.12 6.71
N GLU A 176 16.54 3.39 5.89
CA GLU A 176 15.71 3.95 4.82
C GLU A 176 14.65 4.91 5.35
N ASP A 177 13.91 4.50 6.38
CA ASP A 177 12.87 5.31 7.00
C ASP A 177 13.47 6.56 7.66
N SER A 178 14.68 6.44 8.24
CA SER A 178 15.39 7.58 8.86
C SER A 178 15.81 8.60 7.82
N VAL A 179 16.35 8.15 6.68
CA VAL A 179 16.69 9.05 5.57
C VAL A 179 15.43 9.69 5.01
N ALA A 180 14.37 8.91 4.74
CA ALA A 180 13.10 9.44 4.24
C ALA A 180 12.46 10.44 5.20
N TRP A 181 12.59 10.22 6.51
CA TRP A 181 12.13 11.16 7.53
C TRP A 181 12.87 12.50 7.46
N GLU A 182 14.15 12.53 7.14
CA GLU A 182 14.89 13.79 7.04
C GLU A 182 14.75 14.46 5.66
N THR A 183 14.74 13.68 4.57
CA THR A 183 14.86 14.21 3.20
C THR A 183 13.55 14.31 2.43
N ASN A 184 12.51 13.56 2.82
CA ASN A 184 11.23 13.58 2.12
C ASN A 184 10.19 14.38 2.92
N PRO A 185 9.72 15.54 2.41
CA PRO A 185 8.78 16.40 3.11
C PRO A 185 7.38 15.77 3.27
N ALA A 186 7.02 14.83 2.40
CA ALA A 186 5.73 14.14 2.47
C ALA A 186 5.77 12.91 3.38
N TYR A 187 6.93 12.27 3.56
CA TYR A 187 7.07 11.12 4.45
C TYR A 187 6.85 11.54 5.90
N GLY A 188 5.89 10.94 6.59
CA GLY A 188 5.52 11.28 7.96
C GLY A 188 4.89 12.66 8.12
N TRP A 189 4.38 13.26 7.03
CA TRP A 189 3.86 14.63 7.01
C TRP A 189 2.86 14.91 8.15
N CYS A 190 1.93 13.99 8.44
CA CYS A 190 0.95 14.13 9.51
C CYS A 190 1.60 14.26 10.90
N ASN A 191 2.74 13.61 11.12
CA ASN A 191 3.48 13.62 12.40
C ASN A 191 4.62 14.65 12.43
N LYS A 192 4.82 15.39 11.34
CA LYS A 192 5.79 16.50 11.27
C LYS A 192 5.13 17.87 11.36
N ASN A 193 3.90 17.97 10.88
CA ASN A 193 3.19 19.24 10.74
C ASN A 193 2.06 19.34 11.75
N LYS A 194 1.94 20.52 12.34
CA LYS A 194 0.91 20.85 13.34
C LYS A 194 -0.11 21.81 12.75
N LYS A 195 -1.34 21.70 13.23
CA LYS A 195 -2.41 22.68 13.01
C LYS A 195 -2.17 23.92 13.87
N ALA A 196 -2.99 24.95 13.67
CA ALA A 196 -2.96 26.17 14.47
C ALA A 196 -3.21 25.94 15.97
N ASP A 197 -3.91 24.87 16.34
CA ASP A 197 -4.17 24.47 17.73
C ASP A 197 -2.97 23.76 18.39
N GLY A 198 -1.88 23.51 17.65
CA GLY A 198 -0.68 22.84 18.15
C GLY A 198 -0.71 21.32 18.09
N GLU A 199 -1.84 20.72 17.72
CA GLU A 199 -2.00 19.27 17.51
C GLU A 199 -1.48 18.87 16.12
N PHE A 200 -1.01 17.64 16.02
CA PHE A 200 -0.61 17.06 14.73
C PHE A 200 -1.82 16.81 13.82
N TYR A 201 -1.60 16.87 12.51
CA TYR A 201 -2.65 16.56 11.55
C TYR A 201 -3.05 15.08 11.63
N ASN A 202 -4.36 14.82 11.68
CA ASN A 202 -4.94 13.50 11.64
C ASN A 202 -5.56 13.21 10.26
N LEU A 203 -4.99 12.22 9.58
CA LEU A 203 -5.40 11.80 8.23
C LEU A 203 -6.90 11.46 8.11
N TYR A 204 -7.53 11.00 9.19
CA TYR A 204 -8.91 10.50 9.17
C TYR A 204 -9.93 11.55 9.61
N THR A 205 -9.56 12.45 10.52
CA THR A 205 -10.54 13.29 11.22
C THR A 205 -10.49 14.77 10.89
N ASP A 206 -9.44 15.20 10.17
CA ASP A 206 -9.20 16.61 9.89
C ASP A 206 -9.70 17.04 8.51
N GLY A 207 -10.37 16.14 7.78
CA GLY A 207 -11.02 16.43 6.49
C GLY A 207 -10.06 16.84 5.38
N LEU A 208 -8.82 16.38 5.45
CA LEU A 208 -7.77 16.67 4.47
C LEU A 208 -8.15 16.17 3.07
N LYS A 209 -7.86 16.97 2.05
CA LYS A 209 -7.92 16.57 0.65
C LYS A 209 -6.51 16.36 0.13
N ILE A 210 -6.19 15.11 -0.19
CA ILE A 210 -4.85 14.72 -0.66
C ILE A 210 -4.91 14.51 -2.16
N TYR A 211 -4.16 15.32 -2.90
CA TYR A 211 -4.09 15.24 -4.36
C TYR A 211 -2.90 14.37 -4.76
N THR A 212 -3.22 13.23 -5.38
CA THR A 212 -2.25 12.21 -5.75
C THR A 212 -1.93 12.27 -7.25
N THR A 213 -0.89 11.55 -7.66
CA THR A 213 -0.41 11.54 -9.05
C THR A 213 -1.03 10.44 -9.92
N ILE A 214 -1.78 9.51 -9.32
CA ILE A 214 -2.43 8.37 -9.99
C ILE A 214 -3.41 8.87 -11.06
N ASP A 215 -3.31 8.28 -12.26
CA ASP A 215 -4.35 8.42 -13.28
C ASP A 215 -5.33 7.27 -13.12
N SER A 216 -6.59 7.58 -12.79
CA SER A 216 -7.61 6.57 -12.50
C SER A 216 -7.89 5.62 -13.67
N ARG A 217 -7.68 6.06 -14.92
CA ARG A 217 -7.85 5.24 -16.12
C ARG A 217 -6.70 4.26 -16.26
N MET A 218 -5.46 4.76 -16.14
CA MET A 218 -4.26 3.91 -16.18
C MET A 218 -4.24 2.90 -15.03
N GLN A 219 -4.64 3.33 -13.83
CA GLN A 219 -4.77 2.44 -12.67
C GLN A 219 -5.75 1.31 -12.95
N LYS A 220 -6.93 1.63 -13.48
CA LYS A 220 -7.93 0.61 -13.82
C LYS A 220 -7.37 -0.39 -14.84
N TYR A 221 -6.72 0.09 -15.90
CA TYR A 221 -6.09 -0.79 -16.89
C TYR A 221 -4.98 -1.66 -16.28
N ALA A 222 -4.19 -1.15 -15.34
CA ALA A 222 -3.18 -1.93 -14.66
C ALA A 222 -3.78 -3.06 -13.80
N GLU A 223 -4.84 -2.76 -13.04
CA GLU A 223 -5.56 -3.77 -12.25
C GLU A 223 -6.24 -4.82 -13.14
N ASP A 224 -6.87 -4.38 -14.23
CA ASP A 224 -7.52 -5.27 -15.20
C ASP A 224 -6.49 -6.17 -15.90
N ALA A 225 -5.34 -5.62 -16.33
CA ALA A 225 -4.26 -6.39 -16.95
C ALA A 225 -3.67 -7.44 -16.00
N VAL A 226 -3.48 -7.10 -14.73
CA VAL A 226 -3.07 -8.08 -13.70
C VAL A 226 -4.11 -9.17 -13.54
N ARG A 227 -5.39 -8.82 -13.46
CA ARG A 227 -6.47 -9.81 -13.31
C ARG A 227 -6.58 -10.74 -14.51
N GLU A 228 -6.53 -10.20 -15.71
CA GLU A 228 -6.60 -10.94 -16.96
C GLU A 228 -5.37 -11.85 -17.14
N HIS A 229 -4.16 -11.30 -17.03
CA HIS A 229 -2.95 -12.05 -17.32
C HIS A 229 -2.56 -13.01 -16.18
N ILE A 230 -2.52 -12.53 -14.93
CA ILE A 230 -2.18 -13.40 -13.80
C ILE A 230 -3.32 -14.39 -13.54
N GLY A 231 -4.55 -13.89 -13.40
CA GLY A 231 -5.69 -14.73 -13.05
C GLY A 231 -6.19 -15.63 -14.17
N GLY A 232 -6.23 -15.11 -15.40
CA GLY A 232 -6.75 -15.84 -16.57
C GLY A 232 -5.75 -16.76 -17.25
N TYR A 233 -4.45 -16.48 -17.16
CA TYR A 233 -3.42 -17.23 -17.89
C TYR A 233 -2.36 -17.88 -16.99
N LEU A 234 -1.60 -17.08 -16.21
CA LEU A 234 -0.45 -17.60 -15.47
C LEU A 234 -0.84 -18.49 -14.28
N GLN A 235 -1.87 -18.12 -13.52
CA GLN A 235 -2.30 -18.89 -12.36
C GLN A 235 -2.86 -20.27 -12.77
N PRO A 236 -3.73 -20.40 -13.79
CA PRO A 236 -4.13 -21.70 -14.32
C PRO A 236 -2.95 -22.53 -14.83
N ALA A 237 -1.99 -21.92 -15.54
CA ALA A 237 -0.79 -22.61 -16.02
C ALA A 237 0.05 -23.13 -14.85
N PHE A 238 0.23 -22.34 -13.79
CA PHE A 238 0.92 -22.74 -12.56
C PHE A 238 0.21 -23.90 -11.86
N PHE A 239 -1.11 -23.84 -11.68
CA PHE A 239 -1.86 -24.94 -11.09
C PHE A 239 -1.79 -26.22 -11.91
N LYS A 240 -1.78 -26.11 -13.25
CA LYS A 240 -1.57 -27.26 -14.14
C LYS A 240 -0.17 -27.85 -13.96
N GLU A 241 0.86 -27.02 -13.88
CA GLU A 241 2.25 -27.44 -13.67
C GLU A 241 2.46 -28.11 -12.30
N LYS A 242 1.78 -27.62 -11.26
CA LYS A 242 1.88 -28.13 -9.88
C LYS A 242 0.99 -29.33 -9.56
N ARG A 243 0.03 -29.67 -10.42
CA ARG A 243 -0.95 -30.73 -10.17
C ARG A 243 -0.27 -32.08 -9.91
N GLY A 244 -0.65 -32.74 -8.81
CA GLY A 244 -0.16 -34.08 -8.44
C GLY A 244 1.28 -34.11 -7.90
N LYS A 245 1.96 -32.97 -7.77
CA LYS A 245 3.32 -32.91 -7.24
C LYS A 245 3.30 -32.85 -5.72
N SER A 246 4.01 -33.76 -5.05
CA SER A 246 4.08 -33.83 -3.58
C SER A 246 4.60 -32.54 -2.94
N TYR A 247 5.51 -31.85 -3.62
CA TYR A 247 6.12 -30.61 -3.19
C TYR A 247 5.33 -29.34 -3.55
N ALA A 248 4.16 -29.46 -4.20
CA ALA A 248 3.33 -28.30 -4.54
C ALA A 248 2.89 -27.51 -3.28
N PRO A 249 2.84 -26.17 -3.33
CA PRO A 249 3.13 -25.29 -4.46
C PRO A 249 4.62 -24.91 -4.62
N PHE A 250 5.52 -25.46 -3.83
CA PHE A 250 6.91 -25.02 -3.73
C PHE A 250 7.80 -25.54 -4.88
N SER A 251 9.08 -25.17 -4.85
CA SER A 251 10.10 -25.77 -5.72
C SER A 251 10.61 -27.09 -5.12
N ARG A 252 11.03 -28.02 -5.98
CA ARG A 252 11.76 -29.22 -5.57
C ARG A 252 13.17 -28.93 -5.06
N ASP A 253 13.68 -27.73 -5.36
CA ASP A 253 15.06 -27.32 -5.02
C ASP A 253 15.17 -26.78 -3.58
N LEU A 254 14.06 -26.71 -2.84
CA LEU A 254 14.09 -26.36 -1.43
C LEU A 254 14.76 -27.47 -0.60
N ARG A 255 15.59 -27.07 0.35
CA ARG A 255 16.23 -27.95 1.32
C ARG A 255 15.19 -28.55 2.26
N GLN A 256 15.53 -29.71 2.80
CA GLN A 256 14.70 -30.39 3.80
C GLN A 256 14.42 -29.46 5.00
N GLY A 257 13.15 -29.35 5.40
CA GLY A 257 12.71 -28.49 6.51
C GLY A 257 12.46 -27.01 6.16
N GLU A 258 12.81 -26.54 4.96
CA GLU A 258 12.51 -25.15 4.55
C GLU A 258 11.00 -24.94 4.39
N VAL A 259 10.30 -25.93 3.83
CA VAL A 259 8.83 -25.88 3.72
C VAL A 259 8.19 -25.78 5.10
N ASP A 260 8.63 -26.59 6.07
CA ASP A 260 8.11 -26.55 7.44
C ASP A 260 8.35 -25.19 8.12
N THR A 261 9.51 -24.59 7.85
CA THR A 261 9.85 -23.26 8.34
C THR A 261 8.93 -22.19 7.73
N ILE A 262 8.62 -22.28 6.44
CA ILE A 262 7.68 -21.38 5.76
C ILE A 262 6.28 -21.49 6.38
N PHE A 263 5.79 -22.71 6.63
CA PHE A 263 4.50 -22.93 7.26
C PHE A 263 4.46 -22.42 8.70
N MET A 264 5.50 -22.69 9.48
CA MET A 264 5.61 -22.23 10.86
C MET A 264 5.59 -20.69 10.93
N HIS A 265 6.38 -20.01 10.10
CA HIS A 265 6.37 -18.56 10.02
C HIS A 265 4.99 -18.01 9.60
N ALA A 266 4.35 -18.62 8.60
CA ALA A 266 3.02 -18.21 8.16
C ALA A 266 1.98 -18.39 9.29
N MET A 267 2.01 -19.52 10.00
CA MET A 267 1.17 -19.81 11.15
C MET A 267 1.32 -18.74 12.24
N HIS A 268 2.56 -18.43 12.63
CA HIS A 268 2.85 -17.44 13.69
C HIS A 268 2.38 -16.02 13.37
N GLN A 269 2.24 -15.69 12.08
CA GLN A 269 1.79 -14.38 11.64
C GLN A 269 0.27 -14.22 11.66
N THR A 270 -0.49 -15.31 11.81
CA THR A 270 -1.95 -15.26 11.84
C THR A 270 -2.52 -14.73 13.16
N ASP A 271 -3.67 -14.07 13.08
CA ASP A 271 -4.39 -13.62 14.28
C ASP A 271 -4.88 -14.80 15.12
N ARG A 272 -5.21 -15.94 14.49
CA ARG A 272 -5.57 -17.19 15.18
C ARG A 272 -4.44 -17.62 16.13
N TYR A 273 -3.20 -17.72 15.63
CA TYR A 273 -2.05 -18.09 16.44
C TYR A 273 -1.84 -17.12 17.60
N ARG A 274 -1.86 -15.81 17.32
CA ARG A 274 -1.68 -14.76 18.34
C ARG A 274 -2.76 -14.82 19.42
N ALA A 275 -4.02 -15.04 19.03
CA ALA A 275 -5.15 -15.15 19.95
C ALA A 275 -5.01 -16.39 20.85
N MET A 276 -4.69 -17.56 20.27
CA MET A 276 -4.49 -18.79 21.04
C MET A 276 -3.30 -18.68 22.00
N LYS A 277 -2.19 -18.07 21.57
CA LYS A 277 -1.05 -17.78 22.45
C LYS A 277 -1.41 -16.86 23.60
N LYS A 278 -2.15 -15.79 23.33
CA LYS A 278 -2.64 -14.89 24.37
C LYS A 278 -3.58 -15.59 25.35
N ALA A 279 -4.32 -16.60 24.89
CA ALA A 279 -5.18 -17.45 25.72
C ALA A 279 -4.41 -18.54 26.49
N GLY A 280 -3.08 -18.62 26.39
CA GLY A 280 -2.25 -19.56 27.14
C GLY A 280 -2.07 -20.94 26.49
N ALA A 281 -2.52 -21.12 25.24
CA ALA A 281 -2.39 -22.41 24.56
C ALA A 281 -0.92 -22.80 24.30
N SER A 282 -0.60 -24.07 24.54
CA SER A 282 0.69 -24.67 24.22
C SER A 282 0.91 -24.76 22.70
N GLU A 283 2.17 -24.88 22.26
CA GLU A 283 2.48 -25.10 20.84
C GLU A 283 1.82 -26.36 20.27
N LYS A 284 1.67 -27.41 21.09
CA LYS A 284 1.05 -28.67 20.66
C LYS A 284 -0.44 -28.49 20.38
N GLU A 285 -1.15 -27.79 21.27
CA GLU A 285 -2.58 -27.50 21.09
C GLU A 285 -2.83 -26.60 19.88
N ILE A 286 -1.97 -25.58 19.68
CA ILE A 286 -2.07 -24.70 18.52
C ILE A 286 -1.87 -25.50 17.24
N LYS A 287 -0.82 -26.33 17.16
CA LYS A 287 -0.59 -27.17 15.99
C LYS A 287 -1.76 -28.11 15.72
N ALA A 288 -2.37 -28.70 16.75
CA ALA A 288 -3.57 -29.53 16.59
C ALA A 288 -4.73 -28.72 15.98
N ALA A 289 -5.02 -27.53 16.52
CA ALA A 289 -6.07 -26.64 16.02
C ALA A 289 -5.83 -26.11 14.60
N PHE A 290 -4.57 -26.08 14.15
CA PHE A 290 -4.23 -25.72 12.76
C PHE A 290 -4.43 -26.87 11.77
N ASN A 291 -4.59 -28.11 12.25
CA ASN A 291 -4.92 -29.28 11.44
C ASN A 291 -6.42 -29.62 11.47
N GLU A 292 -7.19 -29.02 12.39
CA GLU A 292 -8.64 -29.23 12.47
C GLU A 292 -9.39 -28.44 11.39
N PRO A 293 -10.21 -29.09 10.55
CA PRO A 293 -11.02 -28.41 9.54
C PRO A 293 -12.04 -27.47 10.18
N VAL A 294 -12.15 -26.27 9.61
CA VAL A 294 -13.11 -25.24 10.04
C VAL A 294 -13.71 -24.58 8.82
N GLU A 295 -14.94 -24.10 8.97
CA GLU A 295 -15.58 -23.27 7.95
C GLU A 295 -14.80 -21.96 7.78
N MET A 296 -14.49 -21.62 6.54
CA MET A 296 -13.79 -20.39 6.20
C MET A 296 -14.10 -19.94 4.79
N ARG A 297 -13.77 -18.68 4.50
CA ARG A 297 -13.84 -18.09 3.18
C ARG A 297 -12.43 -17.88 2.66
N VAL A 298 -12.14 -18.32 1.43
CA VAL A 298 -10.80 -18.23 0.83
C VAL A 298 -10.84 -17.52 -0.52
N PHE A 299 -9.73 -16.88 -0.89
CA PHE A 299 -9.60 -16.19 -2.17
C PHE A 299 -9.77 -17.15 -3.36
N SER A 300 -10.42 -16.68 -4.42
CA SER A 300 -10.28 -17.26 -5.75
C SER A 300 -10.44 -16.16 -6.80
N TRP A 301 -9.86 -16.35 -7.99
CA TRP A 301 -9.98 -15.40 -9.09
C TRP A 301 -11.43 -15.22 -9.59
N GLY A 302 -12.28 -16.22 -9.40
CA GLY A 302 -13.72 -16.17 -9.72
C GLY A 302 -14.58 -15.56 -8.61
N GLY A 303 -13.97 -15.04 -7.54
CA GLY A 303 -14.64 -14.61 -6.33
C GLY A 303 -14.34 -15.52 -5.15
N ALA A 304 -14.40 -14.98 -3.94
CA ALA A 304 -14.08 -15.76 -2.75
C ALA A 304 -15.06 -16.92 -2.54
N ILE A 305 -14.53 -18.08 -2.16
CA ILE A 305 -15.24 -19.36 -2.02
C ILE A 305 -15.38 -19.69 -0.54
N ASP A 306 -16.59 -20.05 -0.10
CA ASP A 306 -16.83 -20.62 1.22
C ASP A 306 -16.51 -22.13 1.19
N THR A 307 -15.72 -22.61 2.15
CA THR A 307 -15.18 -23.97 2.17
C THR A 307 -14.87 -24.42 3.60
N THR A 308 -14.74 -25.73 3.80
CA THR A 308 -14.28 -26.32 5.06
C THR A 308 -12.90 -26.93 4.83
N MET A 309 -11.87 -26.39 5.49
CA MET A 309 -10.50 -26.91 5.42
C MET A 309 -9.72 -26.58 6.69
N SER A 310 -8.56 -27.21 6.92
CA SER A 310 -7.71 -26.84 8.05
C SER A 310 -7.04 -25.48 7.78
N PRO A 311 -6.70 -24.69 8.82
CA PRO A 311 -5.90 -23.49 8.66
C PRO A 311 -4.55 -23.73 7.98
N LEU A 312 -3.95 -24.90 8.18
CA LEU A 312 -2.70 -25.27 7.52
C LEU A 312 -2.90 -25.48 6.02
N ASP A 313 -3.99 -26.15 5.62
CA ASP A 313 -4.37 -26.29 4.22
C ASP A 313 -4.68 -24.92 3.60
N SER A 314 -5.33 -24.03 4.34
CA SER A 314 -5.57 -22.66 3.90
C SER A 314 -4.27 -21.88 3.67
N ILE A 315 -3.27 -22.01 4.57
CA ILE A 315 -1.94 -21.42 4.34
C ILE A 315 -1.33 -21.99 3.06
N ARG A 316 -1.38 -23.31 2.86
CA ARG A 316 -0.85 -23.97 1.64
C ARG A 316 -1.55 -23.47 0.38
N TYR A 317 -2.87 -23.36 0.44
CA TYR A 317 -3.71 -22.85 -0.64
C TYR A 317 -3.32 -21.42 -1.02
N HIS A 318 -3.24 -20.51 -0.04
CA HIS A 318 -2.84 -19.12 -0.29
C HIS A 318 -1.38 -18.98 -0.77
N LYS A 319 -0.48 -19.88 -0.37
CA LYS A 319 0.89 -19.97 -0.89
C LYS A 319 0.96 -20.47 -2.34
N SER A 320 -0.13 -21.02 -2.88
CA SER A 320 -0.22 -21.47 -4.26
C SER A 320 -0.55 -20.36 -5.24
N PHE A 321 -0.84 -19.14 -4.76
CA PHE A 321 -1.14 -18.00 -5.61
C PHE A 321 0.13 -17.22 -5.97
N LEU A 322 0.30 -16.97 -7.27
CA LEU A 322 1.35 -16.12 -7.79
C LEU A 322 1.17 -14.69 -7.27
N ARG A 323 2.29 -14.01 -7.04
CA ARG A 323 2.33 -12.60 -6.63
C ARG A 323 2.76 -11.74 -7.80
N THR A 324 2.37 -10.47 -7.76
CA THR A 324 2.80 -9.48 -8.74
C THR A 324 2.98 -8.12 -8.06
N GLY A 325 3.84 -7.30 -8.63
CA GLY A 325 3.96 -5.87 -8.34
C GLY A 325 4.06 -5.13 -9.67
N PHE A 326 3.28 -4.07 -9.84
CA PHE A 326 3.28 -3.27 -11.05
C PHE A 326 3.24 -1.79 -10.69
N MET A 327 4.10 -1.00 -11.33
CA MET A 327 4.13 0.44 -11.15
C MET A 327 4.47 1.11 -12.48
N SER A 328 3.73 2.18 -12.81
CA SER A 328 3.99 3.03 -13.96
C SER A 328 4.19 4.45 -13.50
N MET A 329 5.20 5.13 -14.05
CA MET A 329 5.60 6.48 -13.64
C MET A 329 5.97 7.32 -14.86
N ASP A 330 5.63 8.61 -14.86
CA ASP A 330 6.15 9.55 -15.86
C ASP A 330 7.63 9.84 -15.54
N PRO A 331 8.58 9.51 -16.43
CA PRO A 331 10.01 9.62 -16.14
C PRO A 331 10.52 11.05 -16.02
N ARG A 332 9.75 12.06 -16.45
CA ARG A 332 10.15 13.48 -16.39
C ARG A 332 9.67 14.17 -15.12
N THR A 333 8.60 13.67 -14.50
CA THR A 333 7.94 14.31 -13.35
C THR A 333 7.93 13.43 -12.10
N GLY A 334 8.22 12.13 -12.22
CA GLY A 334 8.10 11.19 -11.11
C GLY A 334 6.64 10.89 -10.73
N HIS A 335 5.67 11.43 -11.47
CA HIS A 335 4.25 11.19 -11.19
C HIS A 335 3.92 9.71 -11.38
N VAL A 336 3.57 9.04 -10.28
CA VAL A 336 3.14 7.65 -10.28
C VAL A 336 1.73 7.57 -10.85
N LYS A 337 1.58 6.98 -12.03
CA LYS A 337 0.32 6.95 -12.78
C LYS A 337 -0.51 5.71 -12.51
N ALA A 338 0.14 4.59 -12.22
CA ALA A 338 -0.52 3.35 -11.84
C ALA A 338 0.34 2.57 -10.82
N TYR A 339 -0.32 1.87 -9.90
CA TYR A 339 0.29 1.20 -8.77
C TYR A 339 -0.55 -0.01 -8.34
N VAL A 340 -0.01 -1.21 -8.52
CA VAL A 340 -0.63 -2.48 -8.13
C VAL A 340 0.35 -3.26 -7.27
N GLY A 341 0.09 -3.28 -5.96
CA GLY A 341 0.97 -3.95 -4.98
C GLY A 341 0.74 -5.46 -4.85
N GLY A 342 -0.26 -6.03 -5.53
CA GLY A 342 -0.60 -7.44 -5.44
C GLY A 342 -1.87 -7.80 -6.21
N ILE A 343 -2.29 -9.05 -6.08
CA ILE A 343 -3.40 -9.62 -6.88
C ILE A 343 -4.79 -9.31 -6.30
N ASP A 344 -4.89 -9.14 -4.99
CA ASP A 344 -6.12 -8.78 -4.28
C ASP A 344 -5.78 -8.28 -2.88
N TYR A 345 -6.18 -7.04 -2.56
CA TYR A 345 -5.80 -6.42 -1.29
C TYR A 345 -6.58 -6.94 -0.08
N ASN A 346 -7.75 -7.57 -0.27
CA ASN A 346 -8.52 -8.12 0.84
C ASN A 346 -7.81 -9.33 1.44
N ASP A 347 -7.30 -10.22 0.57
CA ASP A 347 -6.65 -11.45 0.97
C ASP A 347 -5.11 -11.32 1.04
N PHE A 348 -4.52 -10.36 0.33
CA PHE A 348 -3.07 -10.26 0.16
C PHE A 348 -2.54 -8.84 0.33
N GLN A 349 -2.42 -8.41 1.58
CA GLN A 349 -2.08 -7.04 1.93
C GLN A 349 -0.60 -6.66 1.82
N TYR A 350 0.29 -7.64 1.59
CA TYR A 350 1.71 -7.35 1.44
C TYR A 350 1.98 -6.68 0.09
N ASP A 351 2.45 -5.44 0.15
CA ASP A 351 2.72 -4.62 -1.03
C ASP A 351 4.04 -5.01 -1.70
N MET A 352 3.94 -5.56 -2.90
CA MET A 352 5.07 -6.01 -3.71
C MET A 352 5.78 -4.89 -4.46
N VAL A 353 5.24 -3.66 -4.50
CA VAL A 353 5.88 -2.55 -5.25
C VAL A 353 7.00 -1.92 -4.44
N ASN A 354 6.71 -1.46 -3.22
CA ASN A 354 7.71 -0.80 -2.36
C ASN A 354 8.15 -1.68 -1.17
N GLY A 355 7.27 -2.53 -0.64
CA GLY A 355 7.61 -3.43 0.47
C GLY A 355 8.32 -4.70 0.02
N GLY A 356 7.93 -5.24 -1.14
CA GLY A 356 8.50 -6.43 -1.75
C GLY A 356 9.86 -6.15 -2.38
N ARG A 357 10.88 -6.90 -1.95
CA ARG A 357 12.22 -6.88 -2.55
C ARG A 357 12.55 -8.24 -3.14
N ARG A 358 13.12 -8.27 -4.35
CA ARG A 358 13.46 -9.50 -5.07
C ARG A 358 14.75 -9.34 -5.84
N GLN A 359 15.46 -10.46 -6.00
CA GLN A 359 16.62 -10.56 -6.86
C GLN A 359 16.25 -10.10 -8.26
N ILE A 360 16.95 -9.07 -8.76
CA ILE A 360 16.58 -8.40 -10.02
C ILE A 360 17.16 -9.08 -11.26
N GLY A 361 18.18 -9.92 -11.10
CA GLY A 361 18.75 -10.67 -12.21
C GLY A 361 19.24 -9.75 -13.34
N SER A 362 18.97 -10.13 -14.59
CA SER A 362 19.47 -9.42 -15.77
C SER A 362 18.96 -7.98 -15.94
N THR A 363 17.93 -7.55 -15.21
CA THR A 363 17.50 -6.15 -15.25
C THR A 363 18.51 -5.20 -14.60
N ILE A 364 19.58 -5.71 -13.95
CA ILE A 364 20.68 -4.88 -13.48
C ILE A 364 21.65 -4.46 -14.60
N LYS A 365 21.69 -5.22 -15.70
CA LYS A 365 22.72 -5.08 -16.74
C LYS A 365 22.80 -3.66 -17.31
N PRO A 366 21.70 -2.95 -17.61
CA PRO A 366 21.79 -1.58 -18.13
C PRO A 366 22.63 -0.64 -17.25
N TYR A 367 22.62 -0.84 -15.92
CA TYR A 367 23.45 -0.04 -15.01
C TYR A 367 24.94 -0.33 -15.19
N LEU A 368 25.34 -1.60 -15.35
CA LEU A 368 26.75 -1.95 -15.56
C LEU A 368 27.26 -1.44 -16.91
N TYR A 369 26.44 -1.58 -17.95
CA TYR A 369 26.77 -1.06 -19.27
C TYR A 369 26.87 0.47 -19.27
N SER A 370 26.10 1.14 -18.39
CA SER A 370 26.27 2.58 -18.15
C SER A 370 27.65 2.88 -17.53
N LEU A 371 28.07 2.09 -16.53
CA LEU A 371 29.41 2.23 -15.96
C LEU A 371 30.50 2.01 -17.01
N ALA A 372 30.37 0.97 -17.84
CA ALA A 372 31.30 0.69 -18.92
C ALA A 372 31.49 1.91 -19.83
N MET A 373 30.40 2.56 -20.23
CA MET A 373 30.45 3.78 -21.04
C MET A 373 31.08 4.98 -20.30
N ILE A 374 30.85 5.11 -18.99
CA ILE A 374 31.48 6.15 -18.16
C ILE A 374 33.00 5.96 -18.11
N GLU A 375 33.47 4.71 -18.03
CA GLU A 375 34.89 4.35 -18.01
C GLU A 375 35.52 4.28 -19.42
N GLY A 376 34.77 4.65 -20.47
CA GLY A 376 35.28 4.80 -21.83
C GLY A 376 35.08 3.61 -22.78
N ILE A 377 34.40 2.54 -22.33
CA ILE A 377 34.05 1.39 -23.19
C ILE A 377 32.87 1.78 -24.09
N SER A 378 33.05 1.69 -25.39
CA SER A 378 32.05 2.00 -26.41
C SER A 378 31.09 0.83 -26.63
N PRO A 379 29.81 1.07 -26.97
CA PRO A 379 28.88 0.03 -27.43
C PRO A 379 29.40 -0.79 -28.63
N CYS A 380 30.29 -0.21 -29.44
CA CYS A 380 30.89 -0.86 -30.60
C CYS A 380 32.13 -1.70 -30.27
N ASP A 381 32.69 -1.57 -29.05
CA ASP A 381 33.85 -2.36 -28.66
C ASP A 381 33.48 -3.84 -28.67
N GLU A 382 34.42 -4.67 -29.13
CA GLU A 382 34.21 -6.08 -29.30
C GLU A 382 35.01 -6.91 -28.30
N MET A 383 34.44 -8.04 -27.92
CA MET A 383 35.09 -9.05 -27.09
C MET A 383 34.90 -10.43 -27.71
N LEU A 384 35.85 -11.34 -27.45
CA LEU A 384 35.71 -12.73 -27.84
C LEU A 384 34.65 -13.40 -26.97
N HIS A 385 33.58 -13.90 -27.59
CA HIS A 385 32.44 -14.47 -26.88
C HIS A 385 32.73 -15.89 -26.38
N VAL A 386 33.35 -15.96 -25.20
CA VAL A 386 33.69 -17.20 -24.49
C VAL A 386 33.30 -17.11 -23.01
N GLN A 387 33.22 -18.27 -22.36
CA GLN A 387 32.92 -18.35 -20.93
C GLN A 387 33.99 -17.62 -20.12
N GLN A 388 33.54 -16.67 -19.32
CA GLN A 388 34.42 -15.89 -18.45
C GLN A 388 34.79 -16.70 -17.20
N ARG A 389 36.03 -16.51 -16.74
CA ARG A 389 36.62 -17.14 -15.57
C ARG A 389 37.17 -16.06 -14.67
N LEU A 390 36.41 -15.64 -13.66
CA LEU A 390 36.81 -14.57 -12.75
C LEU A 390 37.10 -15.15 -11.36
N THR A 391 38.00 -14.51 -10.63
CA THR A 391 38.21 -14.81 -9.22
C THR A 391 37.26 -13.97 -8.39
N ASP A 392 36.47 -14.60 -7.52
CA ASP A 392 35.61 -13.92 -6.58
C ASP A 392 36.41 -13.33 -5.40
N GLU A 393 35.70 -12.62 -4.52
CA GLU A 393 36.28 -11.88 -3.40
C GLU A 393 36.88 -12.80 -2.32
N ASN A 394 36.54 -14.09 -2.36
CA ASN A 394 37.09 -15.13 -1.49
C ASN A 394 38.21 -15.93 -2.15
N GLY A 395 38.68 -15.51 -3.33
CA GLY A 395 39.73 -16.21 -4.09
C GLY A 395 39.24 -17.44 -4.84
N ARG A 396 37.93 -17.66 -4.96
CA ARG A 396 37.35 -18.83 -5.64
C ARG A 396 37.07 -18.52 -7.10
N LEU A 397 37.18 -19.53 -7.95
CA LEU A 397 36.82 -19.40 -9.36
C LEU A 397 35.30 -19.28 -9.52
N TRP A 398 34.86 -18.23 -10.20
CA TRP A 398 33.48 -17.97 -10.59
C TRP A 398 33.33 -18.01 -12.12
N GLU A 399 32.47 -18.90 -12.61
CA GLU A 399 32.25 -19.14 -14.04
C GLU A 399 30.76 -19.01 -14.39
N PRO A 400 30.28 -17.82 -14.81
CA PRO A 400 28.88 -17.64 -15.15
C PRO A 400 28.49 -18.45 -16.38
N ARG A 401 27.31 -19.06 -16.33
CA ARG A 401 26.74 -19.79 -17.47
C ARG A 401 25.86 -18.85 -18.28
N ASN A 402 25.82 -19.08 -19.60
CA ASN A 402 24.92 -18.36 -20.49
C ASN A 402 23.68 -19.21 -20.82
N SER A 403 22.59 -18.55 -21.19
CA SER A 403 21.30 -19.21 -21.48
C SER A 403 21.25 -19.86 -22.86
N ASN A 404 22.12 -19.43 -23.79
CA ASN A 404 22.17 -19.92 -25.17
C ASN A 404 23.62 -20.15 -25.63
N LYS A 405 23.78 -20.86 -26.76
CA LYS A 405 25.08 -21.21 -27.37
C LYS A 405 25.39 -20.43 -28.65
N LYS A 406 24.72 -19.31 -28.90
CA LYS A 406 24.91 -18.54 -30.15
C LYS A 406 26.27 -17.84 -30.14
N ARG A 407 26.91 -17.76 -31.30
CA ARG A 407 28.15 -16.97 -31.55
C ARG A 407 29.32 -17.29 -30.62
N ILE A 408 29.39 -18.50 -30.06
CA ILE A 408 30.52 -18.89 -29.20
C ILE A 408 31.79 -18.91 -30.05
N GLY A 409 32.83 -18.22 -29.58
CA GLY A 409 34.11 -18.10 -30.28
C GLY A 409 34.14 -17.03 -31.38
N GLU A 410 33.06 -16.29 -31.59
CA GLU A 410 33.04 -15.10 -32.45
C GLU A 410 33.36 -13.83 -31.64
N MET A 411 33.79 -12.77 -32.33
CA MET A 411 33.77 -11.43 -31.76
C MET A 411 32.33 -10.91 -31.71
N VAL A 412 31.94 -10.39 -30.56
CA VAL A 412 30.62 -9.77 -30.35
C VAL A 412 30.81 -8.39 -29.74
N SER A 413 29.98 -7.44 -30.15
CA SER A 413 30.00 -6.09 -29.59
C SER A 413 29.36 -6.04 -28.20
N VAL A 414 29.76 -5.05 -27.41
CA VAL A 414 29.11 -4.70 -26.14
C VAL A 414 27.61 -4.48 -26.36
N GLN A 415 27.21 -3.75 -27.40
CA GLN A 415 25.80 -3.55 -27.76
C GLN A 415 25.06 -4.88 -27.93
N TRP A 416 25.64 -5.84 -28.67
CA TRP A 416 25.04 -7.16 -28.87
C TRP A 416 24.84 -7.88 -27.54
N GLY A 417 25.79 -7.74 -26.61
CA GLY A 417 25.72 -8.32 -25.27
C GLY A 417 24.49 -7.84 -24.49
N LEU A 418 24.20 -6.54 -24.49
CA LEU A 418 23.01 -6.03 -23.78
C LEU A 418 21.71 -6.48 -24.45
N GLN A 419 21.62 -6.37 -25.78
CA GLN A 419 20.42 -6.72 -26.56
C GLN A 419 20.04 -8.20 -26.42
N ASN A 420 21.02 -9.09 -26.24
CA ASN A 420 20.78 -10.52 -26.05
C ASN A 420 20.77 -10.93 -24.57
N SER A 421 20.90 -9.97 -23.66
CA SER A 421 21.07 -10.20 -22.23
C SER A 421 22.14 -11.26 -21.95
N ASP A 422 23.31 -11.07 -22.55
CA ASP A 422 24.40 -12.05 -22.53
C ASP A 422 25.15 -12.03 -21.19
N ASN A 423 25.30 -13.19 -20.53
CA ASN A 423 25.98 -13.26 -19.24
C ASN A 423 27.51 -13.18 -19.37
N TRP A 424 28.09 -13.63 -20.49
CA TRP A 424 29.53 -13.62 -20.69
C TRP A 424 30.06 -12.25 -21.06
N VAL A 425 29.33 -11.51 -21.91
CA VAL A 425 29.66 -10.09 -22.17
C VAL A 425 29.55 -9.26 -20.89
N THR A 426 28.48 -9.45 -20.11
CA THR A 426 28.31 -8.77 -18.81
C THR A 426 29.42 -9.10 -17.81
N ALA A 427 29.81 -10.38 -17.70
CA ALA A 427 30.91 -10.78 -16.81
C ALA A 427 32.26 -10.25 -17.29
N TRP A 428 32.48 -10.20 -18.60
CA TRP A 428 33.68 -9.59 -19.17
C TRP A 428 33.74 -8.10 -18.85
N LEU A 429 32.64 -7.35 -19.00
CA LEU A 429 32.58 -5.95 -18.57
C LEU A 429 32.92 -5.81 -17.08
N MET A 430 32.36 -6.65 -16.22
CA MET A 430 32.70 -6.63 -14.79
C MET A 430 34.19 -6.92 -14.54
N SER A 431 34.83 -7.77 -15.35
CA SER A 431 36.28 -8.01 -15.25
C SER A 431 37.15 -6.80 -15.60
N GLN A 432 36.61 -5.87 -16.40
CA GLN A 432 37.28 -4.61 -16.77
C GLN A 432 36.96 -3.48 -15.78
N LEU A 433 36.03 -3.69 -14.85
CA LEU A 433 35.46 -2.67 -13.98
C LEU A 433 35.61 -3.06 -12.50
N SER A 434 35.33 -2.12 -11.60
CA SER A 434 35.36 -2.37 -10.16
C SER A 434 33.95 -2.64 -9.61
N PRO A 435 33.73 -3.76 -8.89
CA PRO A 435 32.47 -3.99 -8.16
C PRO A 435 32.13 -2.84 -7.19
N CYS A 436 33.13 -2.24 -6.54
CA CYS A 436 32.93 -1.11 -5.63
C CYS A 436 32.41 0.14 -6.36
N THR A 437 33.00 0.48 -7.52
CA THR A 437 32.51 1.59 -8.35
C THR A 437 31.11 1.32 -8.87
N PHE A 438 30.82 0.06 -9.21
CA PHE A 438 29.50 -0.32 -9.68
C PHE A 438 28.43 -0.19 -8.59
N VAL A 439 28.68 -0.66 -7.36
CA VAL A 439 27.78 -0.45 -6.22
C VAL A 439 27.52 1.04 -5.97
N ARG A 440 28.58 1.88 -6.01
CA ARG A 440 28.42 3.34 -5.89
C ARG A 440 27.50 3.91 -6.97
N LEU A 441 27.66 3.47 -8.21
CA LEU A 441 26.80 3.90 -9.30
C LEU A 441 25.34 3.44 -9.10
N LEU A 442 25.11 2.21 -8.64
CA LEU A 442 23.75 1.71 -8.34
C LEU A 442 23.04 2.58 -7.29
N HIS A 443 23.75 3.09 -6.29
CA HIS A 443 23.21 4.05 -5.33
C HIS A 443 22.86 5.40 -5.98
N SER A 444 23.65 5.90 -6.94
CA SER A 444 23.30 7.08 -7.73
C SER A 444 22.03 6.87 -8.57
N PHE A 445 21.80 5.64 -9.05
CA PHE A 445 20.53 5.21 -9.66
C PHE A 445 19.37 5.04 -8.67
N GLY A 446 19.60 5.24 -7.37
CA GLY A 446 18.53 5.25 -6.37
C GLY A 446 18.20 3.90 -5.74
N LEU A 447 19.04 2.88 -5.95
CA LEU A 447 18.91 1.60 -5.26
C LEU A 447 19.46 1.74 -3.84
N LYS A 448 18.62 1.49 -2.83
CA LYS A 448 18.89 1.89 -1.43
C LYS A 448 19.49 0.79 -0.57
N ASN A 449 19.29 -0.47 -0.96
CA ASN A 449 19.79 -1.62 -0.22
C ASN A 449 21.31 -1.60 -0.09
N GLU A 450 21.82 -2.05 1.05
CA GLU A 450 23.22 -2.40 1.20
C GLU A 450 23.55 -3.56 0.24
N MET A 451 24.60 -3.40 -0.56
CA MET A 451 25.00 -4.38 -1.58
C MET A 451 26.46 -4.72 -1.41
N ASP A 452 26.75 -6.01 -1.37
CA ASP A 452 28.12 -6.50 -1.33
C ASP A 452 28.78 -6.22 -2.70
N PRO A 453 29.95 -5.54 -2.74
CA PRO A 453 30.66 -5.25 -3.98
C PRO A 453 31.38 -6.52 -4.48
N VAL A 454 30.59 -7.44 -5.05
CA VAL A 454 31.07 -8.74 -5.54
C VAL A 454 30.98 -8.87 -7.06
N VAL A 455 31.86 -9.61 -7.73
CA VAL A 455 31.83 -9.80 -9.20
C VAL A 455 30.48 -10.31 -9.70
N SER A 456 29.82 -11.18 -8.93
CA SER A 456 28.51 -11.74 -9.29
C SER A 456 27.37 -10.71 -9.31
N ILE A 457 27.58 -9.53 -8.71
CA ILE A 457 26.58 -8.45 -8.68
C ILE A 457 26.19 -8.00 -10.10
N CYS A 458 27.10 -8.14 -11.08
CA CYS A 458 26.83 -7.80 -12.49
C CYS A 458 25.65 -8.58 -13.09
N LEU A 459 25.28 -9.73 -12.51
CA LEU A 459 24.16 -10.56 -12.93
C LEU A 459 22.91 -10.41 -12.04
N GLY A 460 22.92 -9.43 -11.14
CA GLY A 460 21.73 -8.99 -10.39
C GLY A 460 21.43 -9.83 -9.18
N THR A 461 22.45 -10.13 -8.37
CA THR A 461 22.31 -10.77 -7.05
C THR A 461 21.58 -9.92 -5.99
N PRO A 462 21.58 -8.56 -6.02
CA PRO A 462 20.88 -7.78 -5.00
C PRO A 462 19.36 -7.88 -5.09
N ASP A 463 18.71 -7.81 -3.93
CA ASP A 463 17.27 -7.65 -3.81
C ASP A 463 16.87 -6.17 -3.91
N VAL A 464 15.97 -5.83 -4.84
CA VAL A 464 15.50 -4.46 -5.06
C VAL A 464 13.98 -4.45 -5.20
N SER A 465 13.34 -3.35 -4.80
CA SER A 465 11.89 -3.15 -4.98
C SER A 465 11.54 -2.69 -6.41
N VAL A 466 10.29 -2.89 -6.83
CA VAL A 466 9.81 -2.38 -8.12
C VAL A 466 9.89 -0.84 -8.15
N GLY A 467 9.57 -0.18 -7.04
CA GLY A 467 9.63 1.28 -6.94
C GLY A 467 11.03 1.86 -7.17
N GLU A 468 12.07 1.23 -6.61
CA GLU A 468 13.46 1.62 -6.86
C GLU A 468 13.88 1.35 -8.31
N MET A 469 13.49 0.21 -8.87
CA MET A 469 13.80 -0.12 -10.27
C MET A 469 13.15 0.88 -11.24
N VAL A 470 11.87 1.21 -11.03
CA VAL A 470 11.16 2.20 -11.85
C VAL A 470 11.83 3.57 -11.75
N SER A 471 12.24 3.99 -10.55
CA SER A 471 13.01 5.23 -10.33
C SER A 471 14.36 5.21 -11.06
N GLY A 472 15.15 4.15 -10.90
CA GLY A 472 16.45 4.06 -11.55
C GLY A 472 16.37 4.01 -13.08
N TYR A 473 15.33 3.40 -13.64
CA TYR A 473 15.14 3.35 -15.10
C TYR A 473 14.70 4.69 -15.69
N THR A 474 14.20 5.65 -14.91
CA THR A 474 13.89 6.99 -15.45
C THR A 474 15.13 7.67 -15.98
N THR A 475 16.31 7.41 -15.38
CA THR A 475 17.59 7.94 -15.84
C THR A 475 17.79 7.70 -17.34
N PHE A 476 17.42 6.52 -17.84
CA PHE A 476 17.56 6.20 -19.26
C PHE A 476 16.51 6.92 -20.10
N ALA A 477 15.27 7.00 -19.64
CA ALA A 477 14.17 7.65 -20.37
C ALA A 477 14.16 9.18 -20.28
N ASN A 478 14.99 9.77 -19.40
CA ASN A 478 14.97 11.19 -19.07
C ASN A 478 16.38 11.82 -19.15
N LYS A 479 17.10 11.54 -20.25
CA LYS A 479 18.37 12.21 -20.59
C LYS A 479 19.46 12.11 -19.50
N GLY A 480 19.49 11.01 -18.76
CA GLY A 480 20.45 10.80 -17.69
C GLY A 480 20.02 11.35 -16.33
N ILE A 481 18.79 11.86 -16.20
CA ILE A 481 18.24 12.40 -14.95
C ILE A 481 17.34 11.35 -14.28
N ARG A 482 17.73 10.91 -13.10
CA ARG A 482 16.90 10.10 -12.20
C ARG A 482 15.82 10.98 -11.58
N VAL A 483 14.59 10.46 -11.48
CA VAL A 483 13.48 11.15 -10.83
C VAL A 483 12.87 10.23 -9.77
N GLU A 484 12.77 10.72 -8.53
CA GLU A 484 12.15 9.95 -7.46
C GLU A 484 10.62 9.88 -7.61
N PRO A 485 9.97 8.78 -7.19
CA PRO A 485 8.52 8.68 -7.22
C PRO A 485 7.83 9.77 -6.40
N LEU A 486 6.98 10.55 -7.08
CA LEU A 486 6.09 11.53 -6.47
C LEU A 486 4.68 10.96 -6.39
N TYR A 487 4.22 10.67 -5.19
CA TYR A 487 2.90 10.08 -4.94
C TYR A 487 1.81 11.10 -4.64
N VAL A 488 2.18 12.22 -4.00
CA VAL A 488 1.28 13.31 -3.58
C VAL A 488 1.85 14.61 -4.10
N THR A 489 1.02 15.44 -4.76
CA THR A 489 1.44 16.77 -5.24
C THR A 489 1.10 17.86 -4.24
N ARG A 490 -0.06 17.76 -3.57
CA ARG A 490 -0.47 18.74 -2.57
C ARG A 490 -1.48 18.18 -1.57
N ILE A 491 -1.58 18.84 -0.42
CA ILE A 491 -2.59 18.59 0.60
C ILE A 491 -3.34 19.90 0.85
N GLU A 492 -4.67 19.83 0.83
CA GLU A 492 -5.55 20.94 1.19
C GLU A 492 -6.31 20.63 2.48
N ASP A 493 -6.64 21.70 3.21
CA ASP A 493 -7.57 21.63 4.32
C ASP A 493 -9.03 21.49 3.84
N PRO A 494 -10.01 21.30 4.74
CA PRO A 494 -11.42 21.19 4.36
C PRO A 494 -11.96 22.42 3.61
N TYR A 495 -11.40 23.60 3.89
CA TYR A 495 -11.80 24.89 3.35
C TYR A 495 -11.20 25.17 1.95
N GLY A 496 -10.32 24.30 1.47
CA GLY A 496 -9.67 24.41 0.16
C GLY A 496 -8.36 25.18 0.18
N ASN A 497 -7.83 25.53 1.36
CA ASN A 497 -6.52 26.15 1.46
C ASN A 497 -5.43 25.09 1.27
N THR A 498 -4.44 25.37 0.42
CA THR A 498 -3.29 24.48 0.26
C THR A 498 -2.37 24.62 1.47
N ILE A 499 -2.20 23.54 2.22
CA ILE A 499 -1.36 23.49 3.43
C ILE A 499 -0.02 22.78 3.20
N ALA A 500 0.14 22.06 2.08
CA ALA A 500 1.41 21.50 1.66
C ALA A 500 1.47 21.33 0.14
N ASN A 501 2.64 21.58 -0.45
CA ASN A 501 2.96 21.29 -1.85
C ASN A 501 4.25 20.45 -1.91
N PHE A 502 4.30 19.51 -2.83
CA PHE A 502 5.43 18.60 -3.01
C PHE A 502 5.85 18.59 -4.47
N ASN A 503 7.15 18.67 -4.69
CA ASN A 503 7.77 18.72 -6.01
C ASN A 503 8.62 17.48 -6.24
N SER A 504 8.86 17.17 -7.51
CA SER A 504 9.72 16.07 -7.93
C SER A 504 11.16 16.29 -7.46
N GLN A 505 11.79 15.24 -6.95
CA GLN A 505 13.23 15.24 -6.66
C GLN A 505 13.96 14.60 -7.83
N MET A 506 14.96 15.33 -8.36
CA MET A 506 15.70 14.92 -9.55
C MET A 506 17.19 14.91 -9.24
N SER A 507 17.92 13.97 -9.85
CA SER A 507 19.37 13.87 -9.73
C SER A 507 19.96 13.49 -11.08
N GLU A 508 20.95 14.23 -11.55
CA GLU A 508 21.74 13.83 -12.72
C GLU A 508 22.61 12.64 -12.34
N VAL A 509 22.57 11.59 -13.16
CA VAL A 509 23.30 10.33 -12.93
C VAL A 509 24.18 9.99 -14.13
N LEU A 510 23.70 10.24 -15.35
CA LEU A 510 24.43 10.04 -16.59
C LEU A 510 24.42 11.31 -17.42
N THR A 511 25.38 11.43 -18.33
CA THR A 511 25.32 12.42 -19.40
C THR A 511 24.20 12.08 -20.39
N GLU A 512 23.70 13.09 -21.11
CA GLU A 512 22.67 12.91 -22.13
C GLU A 512 23.14 11.96 -23.25
N ASP A 513 24.42 12.03 -23.65
CA ASP A 513 25.03 11.13 -24.64
C ASP A 513 25.03 9.66 -24.18
N ALA A 514 25.45 9.38 -22.94
CA ALA A 514 25.42 8.03 -22.39
C ALA A 514 23.99 7.49 -22.27
N SER A 515 23.04 8.35 -21.89
CA SER A 515 21.61 8.00 -21.85
C SER A 515 21.07 7.64 -23.24
N TYR A 516 21.42 8.40 -24.28
CA TYR A 516 21.00 8.12 -25.65
C TYR A 516 21.59 6.80 -26.18
N LYS A 517 22.88 6.56 -25.94
CA LYS A 517 23.55 5.29 -26.28
C LYS A 517 22.87 4.12 -25.59
N MET A 518 22.55 4.24 -24.29
CA MET A 518 21.82 3.21 -23.55
C MET A 518 20.45 2.93 -24.17
N LEU A 519 19.66 3.96 -24.47
CA LEU A 519 18.36 3.79 -25.13
C LEU A 519 18.48 3.10 -26.49
N HIS A 520 19.55 3.37 -27.25
CA HIS A 520 19.81 2.68 -28.52
C HIS A 520 20.07 1.19 -28.30
N MET A 521 20.87 0.82 -27.28
CA MET A 521 21.15 -0.59 -26.97
C MET A 521 19.96 -1.34 -26.36
N LEU A 522 18.97 -0.63 -25.80
CA LEU A 522 17.76 -1.24 -25.21
C LEU A 522 16.62 -1.46 -26.22
N LYS A 523 16.77 -0.96 -27.45
CA LYS A 523 15.89 -1.30 -28.58
C LYS A 523 16.25 -2.68 -29.12
#